data_AF-A0A5C1ECI4-F1
#
_entry.id   AF-A0A5C1ECI4-F1
#
_cell.length_a   1.000
_cell.length_b   1.000
_cell.length_c   1.000
_cell.angle_alpha   90.00
_cell.angle_beta   90.00
_cell.angle_gamma   90.00
#
_symmetry.space_group_name_H-M   'P 1'
#
loop_
_entity.id
_entity.type
_entity.pdbx_description
1 polymer ?
#
loop_
_entity_poly.entity_id
_entity_poly.type
_entity_poly.pdbx_seq_one_letter_code
_entity_poly.pdbx_strand_id
1 'polypeptide(L)'
;MKNIWISALGSRDQSVPRVAAAKAALHAYGLGAAGHFWNDANDKLAWRAALEALQEARSDLWLILADGEAMARPAIRYGLSLLAASLRHLRGHAFPIVLLWPGQVPAEEERPSLLRAASELNGSNGAWPAQVVAKAHRGTPAPAPDYRLNILGDERLGQWFEIGPREGEWSGAIFAIAGPDAAIDFHAVGPTGGLPQKTVLEFAQQGLRLTAGERNFTAWAVRNRLDTDTSYYVRVTGCPEAILFLPYADDDTAETTIVALA
;
A
#
# COMPACT_ATOMS: atom_id res chain seq x y z
N MET A 1 -9.33 -12.49 -22.37
CA MET A 1 -10.33 -11.76 -21.56
C MET A 1 -9.60 -11.13 -20.40
N LYS A 2 -9.85 -9.85 -20.08
CA LYS A 2 -9.21 -9.16 -18.94
C LYS A 2 -9.95 -9.50 -17.64
N ASN A 3 -9.21 -9.69 -16.55
CA ASN A 3 -9.73 -10.07 -15.24
C ASN A 3 -9.67 -8.88 -14.27
N ILE A 4 -10.78 -8.59 -13.61
CA ILE A 4 -10.92 -7.51 -12.65
C ILE A 4 -11.10 -8.10 -11.25
N TRP A 5 -10.30 -7.64 -10.30
CA TRP A 5 -10.48 -7.97 -8.89
C TRP A 5 -11.28 -6.88 -8.19
N ILE A 6 -12.37 -7.27 -7.53
CA ILE A 6 -13.26 -6.36 -6.80
C ILE A 6 -12.99 -6.47 -5.30
N SER A 7 -12.66 -5.35 -4.66
CA SER A 7 -12.73 -5.19 -3.20
C SER A 7 -13.94 -4.32 -2.86
N ALA A 8 -14.93 -4.87 -2.18
CA ALA A 8 -16.11 -4.11 -1.76
C ALA A 8 -15.98 -3.60 -0.33
N LEU A 9 -16.09 -2.28 -0.14
CA LEU A 9 -16.08 -1.63 1.17
C LEU A 9 -17.51 -1.46 1.72
N GLY A 10 -17.60 -1.39 3.05
CA GLY A 10 -18.85 -1.25 3.77
C GLY A 10 -19.36 -2.57 4.34
N SER A 11 -20.58 -2.58 4.86
CA SER A 11 -21.19 -3.81 5.38
C SER A 11 -21.44 -4.81 4.25
N ARG A 12 -21.41 -6.11 4.59
CA ARG A 12 -21.63 -7.19 3.62
C ARG A 12 -23.00 -7.05 2.94
N ASP A 13 -24.05 -6.79 3.72
CA ASP A 13 -25.43 -6.72 3.21
C ASP A 13 -25.62 -5.58 2.21
N GLN A 14 -24.99 -4.42 2.45
CA GLN A 14 -25.00 -3.29 1.52
C GLN A 14 -24.10 -3.56 0.29
N SER A 15 -23.03 -4.33 0.46
CA SER A 15 -22.04 -4.58 -0.59
C SER A 15 -22.47 -5.66 -1.59
N VAL A 16 -23.24 -6.67 -1.16
CA VAL A 16 -23.72 -7.78 -2.03
C VAL A 16 -24.39 -7.27 -3.31
N PRO A 17 -25.42 -6.40 -3.26
CA PRO A 17 -26.08 -5.92 -4.48
C PRO A 17 -25.14 -5.07 -5.35
N ARG A 18 -24.24 -4.28 -4.74
CA ARG A 18 -23.26 -3.46 -5.46
C ARG A 18 -22.25 -4.31 -6.22
N VAL A 19 -21.76 -5.39 -5.61
CA VAL A 19 -20.86 -6.35 -6.25
C VAL A 19 -21.57 -7.07 -7.40
N ALA A 20 -22.81 -7.51 -7.20
CA ALA A 20 -23.59 -8.17 -8.26
C ALA A 20 -23.81 -7.24 -9.46
N ALA A 21 -24.19 -5.98 -9.22
CA ALA A 21 -24.36 -4.98 -10.26
C ALA A 21 -23.05 -4.67 -11.00
N ALA A 22 -21.95 -4.49 -10.26
CA ALA A 22 -20.63 -4.25 -10.86
C ALA A 22 -20.18 -5.44 -11.74
N LYS A 23 -20.36 -6.68 -11.27
CA LYS A 23 -20.04 -7.89 -12.05
C LYS A 23 -20.87 -7.97 -13.33
N ALA A 24 -22.18 -7.72 -13.24
CA ALA A 24 -23.06 -7.74 -14.42
C ALA A 24 -22.64 -6.67 -15.45
N ALA A 25 -22.35 -5.45 -14.98
CA ALA A 25 -21.89 -4.36 -15.84
C ALA A 25 -20.55 -4.69 -16.51
N LEU A 26 -19.56 -5.20 -15.77
CA LEU A 26 -18.25 -5.58 -16.31
C LEU A 26 -18.37 -6.74 -17.32
N HIS A 27 -19.22 -7.74 -17.03
CA HIS A 27 -19.46 -8.87 -17.92
C HIS A 27 -20.05 -8.41 -19.27
N ALA A 28 -20.99 -7.46 -19.27
CA ALA A 28 -21.55 -6.88 -20.49
C ALA A 28 -20.49 -6.21 -21.39
N TYR A 29 -19.36 -5.81 -20.81
CA TYR A 29 -18.21 -5.24 -21.52
C TYR A 29 -17.10 -6.27 -21.81
N GLY A 30 -17.37 -7.57 -21.63
CA GLY A 30 -16.41 -8.64 -21.92
C GLY A 30 -15.28 -8.75 -20.90
N LEU A 31 -15.49 -8.31 -19.66
CA LEU A 31 -14.52 -8.44 -18.57
C LEU A 31 -14.92 -9.56 -17.60
N GLY A 32 -13.92 -10.31 -17.12
CA GLY A 32 -14.10 -11.27 -16.03
C GLY A 32 -14.01 -10.53 -14.69
N ALA A 33 -14.87 -10.86 -13.74
CA ALA A 33 -14.90 -10.17 -12.45
C ALA A 33 -15.02 -11.16 -11.28
N ALA A 34 -13.98 -11.18 -10.44
CA ALA A 34 -13.93 -11.89 -9.16
C ALA A 34 -13.67 -10.88 -8.04
N GLY A 35 -13.77 -11.29 -6.79
CA GLY A 35 -13.53 -10.35 -5.69
C GLY A 35 -14.00 -10.84 -4.33
N HIS A 36 -13.85 -9.97 -3.34
CA HIS A 36 -14.17 -10.22 -1.94
C HIS A 36 -14.83 -9.01 -1.27
N PHE A 37 -15.41 -9.24 -0.10
CA PHE A 37 -15.80 -8.18 0.82
C PHE A 37 -14.62 -7.84 1.70
N TRP A 38 -14.31 -6.55 1.82
CA TRP A 38 -13.14 -6.11 2.56
C TRP A 38 -13.22 -6.47 4.04
N ASN A 39 -12.09 -6.87 4.60
CA ASN A 39 -11.92 -7.20 6.02
C ASN A 39 -10.76 -6.37 6.57
N ASP A 40 -11.03 -5.55 7.58
CA ASP A 40 -10.06 -4.64 8.21
C ASP A 40 -9.44 -5.18 9.51
N ALA A 41 -9.46 -6.51 9.71
CA ALA A 41 -8.67 -7.19 10.73
C ALA A 41 -7.15 -7.10 10.41
N ASN A 42 -6.59 -5.89 10.54
CA ASN A 42 -5.20 -5.57 10.26
C ASN A 42 -4.24 -6.26 11.24
N ASP A 43 -4.68 -6.47 12.47
CA ASP A 43 -4.00 -7.29 13.49
C ASP A 43 -3.76 -8.73 13.02
N LYS A 44 -4.64 -9.23 12.14
CA LYS A 44 -4.54 -10.55 11.50
C LYS A 44 -4.02 -10.48 10.07
N LEU A 45 -3.51 -9.32 9.65
CA LEU A 45 -2.99 -9.09 8.30
C LEU A 45 -4.00 -9.49 7.20
N ALA A 46 -5.31 -9.25 7.42
CA ALA A 46 -6.36 -9.69 6.49
C ALA A 46 -6.19 -9.15 5.04
N TRP A 47 -5.53 -7.99 4.89
CA TRP A 47 -5.16 -7.43 3.59
C TRP A 47 -4.22 -8.34 2.77
N ARG A 48 -3.44 -9.22 3.42
CA ARG A 48 -2.54 -10.17 2.75
C ARG A 48 -3.32 -11.23 1.98
N ALA A 49 -4.36 -11.81 2.59
CA ALA A 49 -5.22 -12.76 1.90
C ALA A 49 -5.91 -12.13 0.68
N ALA A 50 -6.28 -10.84 0.78
CA ALA A 50 -6.81 -10.09 -0.35
C ALA A 50 -5.78 -9.89 -1.48
N LEU A 51 -4.51 -9.64 -1.14
CA LEU A 51 -3.41 -9.53 -2.09
C LEU A 51 -3.14 -10.87 -2.79
N GLU A 52 -3.01 -11.97 -2.02
CA GLU A 52 -2.79 -13.32 -2.52
C GLU A 52 -3.89 -13.74 -3.51
N ALA A 53 -5.15 -13.54 -3.13
CA ALA A 53 -6.29 -13.88 -3.99
C ALA A 53 -6.33 -13.03 -5.28
N LEU A 54 -5.95 -11.75 -5.20
CA LEU A 54 -5.82 -10.89 -6.39
C LEU A 54 -4.75 -11.41 -7.35
N GLN A 55 -3.60 -11.84 -6.81
CA GLN A 55 -2.50 -12.42 -7.58
C GLN A 55 -2.87 -13.75 -8.22
N GLU A 56 -3.52 -14.65 -7.47
CA GLU A 56 -3.99 -15.95 -7.96
C GLU A 56 -5.00 -15.78 -9.10
N ALA A 57 -5.91 -14.82 -8.97
CA ALA A 57 -6.86 -14.46 -10.03
C ALA A 57 -6.19 -13.86 -11.28
N ARG A 58 -4.89 -13.58 -11.24
CA ARG A 58 -4.09 -12.93 -12.30
C ARG A 58 -4.77 -11.67 -12.80
N SER A 59 -5.28 -10.89 -11.86
CA SER A 59 -6.09 -9.72 -12.19
C SER A 59 -5.27 -8.68 -12.95
N ASP A 60 -5.89 -8.05 -13.93
CA ASP A 60 -5.35 -6.98 -14.75
C ASP A 60 -5.60 -5.60 -14.14
N LEU A 61 -6.57 -5.50 -13.22
CA LEU A 61 -6.98 -4.27 -12.56
C LEU A 61 -7.56 -4.57 -11.19
N TRP A 62 -7.28 -3.69 -10.23
CA TRP A 62 -7.93 -3.71 -8.91
C TRP A 62 -9.01 -2.63 -8.84
N LEU A 63 -10.27 -3.06 -8.71
CA LEU A 63 -11.45 -2.21 -8.58
C LEU A 63 -11.91 -2.21 -7.13
N ILE A 64 -11.88 -1.06 -6.48
CA ILE A 64 -12.37 -0.85 -5.13
C ILE A 64 -13.75 -0.22 -5.23
N LEU A 65 -14.80 -0.91 -4.78
CA LEU A 65 -16.12 -0.31 -4.64
C LEU A 65 -16.10 0.53 -3.35
N ALA A 66 -15.84 1.81 -3.52
CA ALA A 66 -15.59 2.74 -2.43
C ALA A 66 -16.88 3.02 -1.65
N ASP A 67 -16.75 3.31 -0.36
CA ASP A 67 -17.86 3.66 0.51
C ASP A 67 -17.38 4.76 1.46
N GLY A 68 -18.11 5.87 1.55
CA GLY A 68 -17.67 7.06 2.29
C GLY A 68 -17.54 6.79 3.79
N GLU A 69 -18.51 6.11 4.38
CA GLU A 69 -18.46 5.75 5.81
C GLU A 69 -17.32 4.77 6.10
N ALA A 70 -17.12 3.76 5.25
CA ALA A 70 -16.00 2.84 5.40
C ALA A 70 -14.64 3.55 5.23
N MET A 71 -14.54 4.46 4.26
CA MET A 71 -13.33 5.26 4.01
C MET A 71 -13.01 6.25 5.13
N ALA A 72 -14.00 6.70 5.89
CA ALA A 72 -13.78 7.50 7.08
C ALA A 72 -13.05 6.73 8.20
N ARG A 73 -13.04 5.39 8.16
CA ARG A 73 -12.38 4.56 9.19
C ARG A 73 -10.87 4.41 8.91
N PRO A 74 -9.99 4.81 9.86
CA PRO A 74 -8.54 4.66 9.72
C PRO A 74 -8.09 3.23 9.39
N ALA A 75 -8.70 2.22 10.01
CA ALA A 75 -8.37 0.81 9.79
C ALA A 75 -8.56 0.36 8.33
N ILE A 76 -9.58 0.88 7.64
CA ILE A 76 -9.82 0.56 6.23
C ILE A 76 -8.74 1.20 5.36
N ARG A 77 -8.47 2.50 5.57
CA ARG A 77 -7.44 3.23 4.83
C ARG A 77 -6.07 2.60 5.01
N TYR A 78 -5.75 2.20 6.24
CA TYR A 78 -4.54 1.46 6.59
C TYR A 78 -4.37 0.18 5.77
N GLY A 79 -5.32 -0.75 5.84
CA GLY A 79 -5.19 -2.03 5.12
C GLY A 79 -5.13 -1.85 3.60
N LEU A 80 -5.88 -0.89 3.05
CA LEU A 80 -5.81 -0.56 1.62
C LEU A 80 -4.47 0.03 1.21
N SER A 81 -3.90 0.89 2.05
CA SER A 81 -2.57 1.47 1.87
C SER A 81 -1.51 0.37 1.79
N LEU A 82 -1.52 -0.59 2.71
CA LEU A 82 -0.57 -1.72 2.70
C LEU A 82 -0.73 -2.60 1.46
N LEU A 83 -1.97 -2.94 1.09
CA LEU A 83 -2.25 -3.71 -0.13
C LEU A 83 -1.77 -2.95 -1.36
N ALA A 84 -2.09 -1.66 -1.49
CA ALA A 84 -1.70 -0.83 -2.62
C ALA A 84 -0.18 -0.76 -2.79
N ALA A 85 0.57 -0.54 -1.71
CA ALA A 85 2.03 -0.48 -1.76
C ALA A 85 2.63 -1.85 -2.13
N SER A 86 2.16 -2.94 -1.54
CA SER A 86 2.59 -4.30 -1.88
C SER A 86 2.29 -4.64 -3.35
N LEU A 87 1.10 -4.29 -3.82
CA LEU A 87 0.65 -4.54 -5.19
C LEU A 87 1.48 -3.76 -6.20
N ARG A 88 1.83 -2.50 -5.92
CA ARG A 88 2.72 -1.69 -6.77
C ARG A 88 4.14 -2.23 -6.80
N HIS A 89 4.64 -2.76 -5.69
CA HIS A 89 5.92 -3.45 -5.69
C HIS A 89 5.88 -4.69 -6.60
N LEU A 90 4.83 -5.51 -6.49
CA LEU A 90 4.72 -6.79 -7.20
C LEU A 90 4.34 -6.66 -8.68
N ARG A 91 3.52 -5.66 -9.05
CA ARG A 91 2.96 -5.49 -10.40
C ARG A 91 3.47 -4.24 -11.13
N GLY A 92 4.30 -3.46 -10.46
CA GLY A 92 4.76 -2.15 -10.94
C GLY A 92 3.76 -1.03 -10.64
N HIS A 93 4.27 0.20 -10.60
CA HIS A 93 3.47 1.40 -10.31
C HIS A 93 2.38 1.67 -11.35
N ALA A 94 2.55 1.18 -12.58
CA ALA A 94 1.58 1.34 -13.65
C ALA A 94 0.36 0.40 -13.54
N PHE A 95 0.35 -0.54 -12.59
CA PHE A 95 -0.78 -1.43 -12.37
C PHE A 95 -2.03 -0.62 -12.00
N PRO A 96 -3.15 -0.78 -12.73
CA PRO A 96 -4.30 0.08 -12.56
C PRO A 96 -5.07 -0.27 -11.28
N ILE A 97 -5.19 0.74 -10.41
CA ILE A 97 -6.07 0.73 -9.24
C ILE A 97 -7.18 1.76 -9.51
N VAL A 98 -8.43 1.35 -9.31
CA VAL A 98 -9.61 2.17 -9.56
C VAL A 98 -10.49 2.19 -8.32
N LEU A 99 -10.88 3.37 -7.85
CA LEU A 99 -11.93 3.55 -6.86
C LEU A 99 -13.22 3.94 -7.58
N LEU A 100 -14.28 3.18 -7.34
CA LEU A 100 -15.62 3.44 -7.86
C LEU A 100 -16.53 3.89 -6.73
N TRP A 101 -16.82 5.18 -6.70
CA TRP A 101 -17.70 5.80 -5.71
C TRP A 101 -19.16 5.65 -6.13
N PRO A 102 -20.10 5.40 -5.21
CA PRO A 102 -21.51 5.34 -5.57
C PRO A 102 -22.05 6.68 -6.11
N GLY A 103 -21.46 7.79 -5.68
CA GLY A 103 -21.85 9.15 -6.08
C GLY A 103 -20.63 10.06 -6.24
N GLN A 104 -20.67 11.22 -5.59
CA GLN A 104 -19.61 12.21 -5.67
C GLN A 104 -18.27 11.63 -5.20
N VAL A 105 -17.22 11.90 -5.97
CA VAL A 105 -15.83 11.58 -5.63
C VAL A 105 -15.36 12.61 -4.58
N PRO A 106 -14.77 12.19 -3.45
CA PRO A 106 -14.22 13.09 -2.44
C PRO A 106 -13.11 14.01 -2.97
N ALA A 107 -12.83 15.09 -2.23
CA ALA A 107 -11.69 15.96 -2.51
C ALA A 107 -10.36 15.19 -2.37
N GLU A 108 -9.30 15.71 -2.98
CA GLU A 108 -8.02 14.99 -3.07
C GLU A 108 -7.40 14.71 -1.70
N GLU A 109 -7.55 15.65 -0.78
CA GLU A 109 -6.99 15.68 0.56
C GLU A 109 -7.63 14.62 1.46
N GLU A 110 -8.88 14.24 1.18
CA GLU A 110 -9.66 13.23 1.91
C GLU A 110 -9.26 11.80 1.52
N ARG A 111 -8.40 11.64 0.51
CA ARG A 111 -8.00 10.33 -0.03
C ARG A 111 -6.79 9.75 0.71
N PRO A 112 -6.75 8.42 0.92
CA PRO A 112 -5.56 7.74 1.45
C PRO A 112 -4.34 8.03 0.57
N SER A 113 -3.20 8.40 1.17
CA SER A 113 -2.04 8.91 0.43
C SER A 113 -1.54 7.91 -0.62
N LEU A 114 -1.50 6.63 -0.26
CA LEU A 114 -1.09 5.54 -1.14
C LEU A 114 -2.15 5.20 -2.20
N LEU A 115 -3.35 5.74 -2.14
CA LEU A 115 -4.36 5.61 -3.19
C LEU A 115 -4.53 6.88 -4.03
N ARG A 116 -3.80 7.97 -3.78
CA ARG A 116 -3.94 9.23 -4.56
C ARG A 116 -3.68 9.07 -6.07
N ALA A 117 -2.78 8.16 -6.45
CA ALA A 117 -2.50 7.84 -7.85
C ALA A 117 -3.53 6.87 -8.47
N ALA A 118 -4.49 6.36 -7.68
CA ALA A 118 -5.56 5.54 -8.20
C ALA A 118 -6.54 6.39 -9.02
N SER A 119 -7.21 5.74 -9.97
CA SER A 119 -8.22 6.41 -10.78
C SER A 119 -9.55 6.45 -10.07
N GLU A 120 -10.14 7.63 -10.00
CA GLU A 120 -11.43 7.86 -9.36
C GLU A 120 -12.55 7.84 -10.40
N LEU A 121 -13.57 7.01 -10.20
CA LEU A 121 -14.75 6.94 -11.04
C LEU A 121 -16.01 7.18 -10.21
N ASN A 122 -16.97 7.89 -10.80
CA ASN A 122 -18.30 8.06 -10.25
C ASN A 122 -19.22 6.97 -10.83
N GLY A 123 -19.74 6.10 -9.98
CA GLY A 123 -20.62 4.99 -10.33
C GLY A 123 -22.04 5.41 -10.73
N SER A 124 -22.44 6.64 -10.43
CA SER A 124 -23.66 7.25 -10.99
C SER A 124 -23.50 7.64 -12.46
N ASN A 125 -22.26 7.73 -12.97
CA ASN A 125 -22.00 7.91 -14.39
C ASN A 125 -22.02 6.56 -15.11
N GLY A 126 -23.00 6.32 -15.99
CA GLY A 126 -23.15 5.08 -16.74
C GLY A 126 -21.95 4.68 -17.62
N ALA A 127 -20.98 5.58 -17.83
CA ALA A 127 -19.76 5.32 -18.60
C ALA A 127 -18.65 4.59 -17.83
N TRP A 128 -18.76 4.42 -16.51
CA TRP A 128 -17.69 3.82 -15.69
C TRP A 128 -17.21 2.43 -16.17
N PRO A 129 -18.07 1.50 -16.66
CA PRO A 129 -17.58 0.18 -17.08
C PRO A 129 -16.62 0.29 -18.28
N ALA A 130 -16.93 1.15 -19.25
CA ALA A 130 -16.07 1.41 -20.40
C ALA A 130 -14.72 2.01 -19.97
N GLN A 131 -14.71 2.88 -18.96
CA GLN A 131 -13.48 3.45 -18.39
C GLN A 131 -12.63 2.39 -17.68
N VAL A 132 -13.26 1.43 -16.98
CA VAL A 132 -12.56 0.27 -16.40
C VAL A 132 -11.93 -0.59 -17.49
N VAL A 133 -12.65 -0.87 -18.58
CA VAL A 133 -12.07 -1.58 -19.76
C VAL A 133 -10.84 -0.86 -20.26
N ALA A 134 -10.93 0.45 -20.53
CA ALA A 134 -9.81 1.22 -21.05
C ALA A 134 -8.58 1.16 -20.13
N LYS A 135 -8.78 1.25 -18.81
CA LYS A 135 -7.70 1.18 -17.81
C LYS A 135 -7.09 -0.23 -17.71
N ALA A 136 -7.89 -1.29 -17.77
CA ALA A 136 -7.38 -2.67 -17.77
C ALA A 136 -6.48 -2.99 -18.98
N HIS A 137 -6.63 -2.26 -20.09
CA HIS A 137 -5.82 -2.40 -21.29
C HIS A 137 -4.60 -1.48 -21.35
N ARG A 138 -4.72 -0.23 -20.88
CA ARG A 138 -3.65 0.79 -20.99
C ARG A 138 -2.76 0.91 -19.75
N GLY A 139 -3.21 0.44 -18.59
CA GLY A 139 -2.60 0.77 -17.30
C GLY A 139 -2.85 2.23 -16.90
N THR A 140 -2.26 2.64 -15.78
CA THR A 140 -2.29 4.03 -15.31
C THR A 140 -0.85 4.56 -15.28
N PRO A 141 -0.52 5.67 -15.96
CA PRO A 141 0.79 6.29 -15.81
C PRO A 141 0.95 6.76 -14.36
N ALA A 142 1.87 6.15 -13.64
CA ALA A 142 2.25 6.57 -12.29
C ALA A 142 3.79 6.57 -12.23
N PRO A 143 4.43 7.72 -11.98
CA PRO A 143 5.88 7.76 -11.83
C PRO A 143 6.27 6.88 -10.64
N ALA A 144 7.25 6.00 -10.86
CA ALA A 144 7.83 5.26 -9.76
C ALA A 144 8.69 6.24 -8.93
N PRO A 145 8.58 6.23 -7.60
CA PRO A 145 9.55 6.93 -6.76
C PRO A 145 10.94 6.32 -6.97
N ASP A 146 11.98 7.09 -6.69
CA ASP A 146 13.38 6.66 -6.69
C ASP A 146 13.71 5.62 -5.60
N TYR A 147 12.78 5.38 -4.66
CA TYR A 147 12.84 4.34 -3.65
C TYR A 147 11.90 3.16 -3.92
N ARG A 148 12.26 2.02 -3.32
CA ARG A 148 11.37 0.88 -3.10
C ARG A 148 10.65 1.07 -1.78
N LEU A 149 9.36 0.78 -1.80
CA LEU A 149 8.54 0.56 -0.61
C LEU A 149 7.72 -0.71 -0.87
N ASN A 150 7.84 -1.67 0.03
CA ASN A 150 7.05 -2.90 0.01
C ASN A 150 6.63 -3.27 1.43
N ILE A 151 5.50 -3.95 1.56
CA ILE A 151 4.99 -4.41 2.85
C ILE A 151 4.88 -5.92 2.78
N LEU A 152 5.60 -6.59 3.66
CA LEU A 152 5.59 -8.04 3.81
C LEU A 152 4.77 -8.37 5.05
N GLY A 153 3.83 -9.29 4.92
CA GLY A 153 3.02 -9.78 6.03
C GLY A 153 3.17 -11.28 6.18
N ASP A 154 3.47 -11.74 7.39
CA ASP A 154 3.48 -13.16 7.75
C ASP A 154 2.77 -13.33 9.10
N GLU A 155 1.92 -14.34 9.25
CA GLU A 155 1.14 -14.52 10.50
C GLU A 155 2.03 -14.84 11.70
N ARG A 156 3.21 -15.42 11.46
CA ARG A 156 4.18 -15.79 12.49
C ARG A 156 5.27 -14.75 12.66
N LEU A 157 5.72 -14.15 11.57
CA LEU A 157 6.83 -13.18 11.58
C LEU A 157 6.35 -11.73 11.73
N GLY A 158 5.07 -11.44 11.55
CA GLY A 158 4.46 -10.11 11.72
C GLY A 158 4.46 -9.28 10.43
N GLN A 159 4.28 -7.97 10.61
CA GLN A 159 4.25 -6.98 9.52
C GLN A 159 5.61 -6.30 9.37
N TRP A 160 6.13 -6.27 8.16
CA TRP A 160 7.45 -5.72 7.83
C TRP A 160 7.34 -4.70 6.71
N PHE A 161 8.03 -3.59 6.87
CA PHE A 161 8.27 -2.61 5.83
C PHE A 161 9.64 -2.84 5.23
N GLU A 162 9.70 -2.91 3.91
CA GLU A 162 10.93 -2.99 3.13
C GLU A 162 11.14 -1.67 2.40
N ILE A 163 12.31 -1.06 2.60
CA ILE A 163 12.74 0.15 1.90
C ILE A 163 14.15 0.00 1.32
N GLY A 164 14.44 0.73 0.24
CA GLY A 164 15.78 0.78 -0.37
C GLY A 164 15.79 1.59 -1.66
N PRO A 165 16.96 1.90 -2.23
CA PRO A 165 17.08 2.69 -3.47
C PRO A 165 16.68 1.86 -4.69
N ARG A 166 15.84 2.37 -5.60
CA ARG A 166 15.63 1.71 -6.91
C ARG A 166 16.80 1.87 -7.86
N GLU A 167 17.55 2.94 -7.70
CA GLU A 167 18.75 3.27 -8.46
C GLU A 167 19.80 3.85 -7.52
N GLY A 168 21.07 3.63 -7.84
CA GLY A 168 22.17 4.08 -6.99
C GLY A 168 22.22 3.35 -5.66
N GLU A 169 22.71 4.05 -4.64
CA GLU A 169 23.06 3.45 -3.35
C GLU A 169 22.77 4.42 -2.21
N TRP A 170 22.38 3.88 -1.06
CA TRP A 170 22.27 4.60 0.21
C TRP A 170 23.36 4.12 1.17
N SER A 171 24.00 5.03 1.89
CA SER A 171 25.02 4.73 2.91
C SER A 171 24.44 4.32 4.27
N GLY A 172 23.19 3.85 4.26
CA GLY A 172 22.36 3.59 5.43
C GLY A 172 20.92 4.01 5.21
N ALA A 173 20.07 3.73 6.18
CA ALA A 173 18.68 4.16 6.17
C ALA A 173 18.20 4.50 7.57
N ILE A 174 17.31 5.48 7.63
CA ILE A 174 16.49 5.79 8.80
C ILE A 174 15.06 5.42 8.44
N PHE A 175 14.39 4.68 9.32
CA PHE A 175 12.97 4.38 9.22
C PHE A 175 12.28 4.71 10.53
N ALA A 176 11.13 5.37 10.43
CA ALA A 176 10.39 5.86 11.57
C ALA A 176 8.90 5.65 11.40
N ILE A 177 8.22 5.49 12.52
CA ILE A 177 6.76 5.35 12.57
C ILE A 177 6.15 6.45 13.45
N ALA A 178 4.93 6.86 13.10
CA ALA A 178 4.07 7.69 13.92
C ALA A 178 2.78 6.94 14.25
N GLY A 179 2.22 7.19 15.44
CA GLY A 179 1.00 6.57 15.94
C GLY A 179 1.19 6.03 17.37
N PRO A 180 0.18 6.16 18.25
CA PRO A 180 0.31 5.80 19.66
C PRO A 180 0.38 4.29 19.91
N ASP A 181 -0.28 3.50 19.06
CA ASP A 181 -0.46 2.06 19.25
C ASP A 181 0.42 1.22 18.30
N ALA A 182 1.55 1.79 17.84
CA ALA A 182 2.49 1.11 16.96
C ALA A 182 3.93 1.22 17.46
N ALA A 183 4.71 0.15 17.30
CA ALA A 183 6.10 0.10 17.73
C ALA A 183 6.97 -0.59 16.68
N ILE A 184 8.20 -0.08 16.50
CA ILE A 184 9.26 -0.83 15.84
C ILE A 184 9.83 -1.77 16.90
N ASP A 185 9.87 -3.07 16.58
CA ASP A 185 10.39 -4.08 17.50
C ASP A 185 11.51 -4.95 16.90
N PHE A 186 11.76 -4.81 15.60
CA PHE A 186 12.87 -5.48 14.93
C PHE A 186 13.29 -4.74 13.65
N HIS A 187 14.55 -4.86 13.27
CA HIS A 187 15.03 -4.43 11.95
C HIS A 187 16.15 -5.34 11.43
N ALA A 188 16.27 -5.41 10.11
CA ALA A 188 17.20 -6.28 9.40
C ALA A 188 17.65 -5.62 8.09
N VAL A 189 18.78 -6.05 7.56
CA VAL A 189 19.26 -5.71 6.22
C VAL A 189 19.53 -7.01 5.46
N GLY A 190 19.16 -7.05 4.19
CA GLY A 190 19.45 -8.20 3.34
C GLY A 190 18.89 -8.06 1.91
N PRO A 191 18.86 -9.16 1.14
CA PRO A 191 18.44 -9.15 -0.26
C PRO A 191 17.01 -8.66 -0.43
N THR A 192 16.74 -7.90 -1.49
CA THR A 192 15.39 -7.37 -1.79
C THR A 192 14.33 -8.46 -1.97
N GLY A 193 13.06 -8.11 -1.73
CA GLY A 193 11.89 -8.92 -2.08
C GLY A 193 11.56 -10.07 -1.12
N GLY A 194 12.31 -10.25 -0.03
CA GLY A 194 12.00 -11.26 0.99
C GLY A 194 12.66 -10.99 2.34
N LEU A 195 12.10 -11.56 3.40
CA LEU A 195 12.69 -11.41 4.74
C LEU A 195 14.05 -12.12 4.81
N PRO A 196 15.11 -11.44 5.28
CA PRO A 196 16.45 -12.01 5.30
C PRO A 196 16.55 -13.12 6.36
N GLN A 197 17.18 -14.25 5.98
CA GLN A 197 17.47 -15.34 6.93
C GLN A 197 18.56 -14.98 7.94
N LYS A 198 19.49 -14.10 7.54
CA LYS A 198 20.60 -13.60 8.35
C LYS A 198 20.79 -12.12 8.06
N THR A 199 21.15 -11.35 9.08
CA THR A 199 21.41 -9.92 8.96
C THR A 199 22.63 -9.55 9.79
N VAL A 200 23.41 -8.59 9.31
CA VAL A 200 24.45 -7.90 10.07
C VAL A 200 24.10 -6.42 10.02
N LEU A 201 23.91 -5.80 11.19
CA LEU A 201 23.52 -4.41 11.28
C LEU A 201 24.74 -3.54 11.61
N GLU A 202 25.07 -2.63 10.72
CA GLU A 202 26.18 -1.69 10.90
C GLU A 202 25.67 -0.43 11.58
N PHE A 203 26.28 -0.08 12.72
CA PHE A 203 25.96 1.12 13.50
C PHE A 203 24.45 1.27 13.79
N ALA A 204 23.80 0.19 14.21
CA ALA A 204 22.37 0.18 14.51
C ALA A 204 22.01 1.16 15.64
N GLN A 205 20.98 1.97 15.41
CA GLN A 205 20.40 2.89 16.39
C GLN A 205 18.92 2.58 16.56
N GLN A 206 18.42 2.72 17.78
CA GLN A 206 17.02 2.42 18.13
C GLN A 206 16.44 3.55 18.98
N GLY A 207 15.14 3.80 18.82
CA GLY A 207 14.39 4.73 19.68
C GLY A 207 14.72 6.21 19.46
N LEU A 208 15.27 6.58 18.30
CA LEU A 208 15.50 7.98 17.93
C LEU A 208 14.15 8.71 17.87
N ARG A 209 14.12 9.98 18.30
CA ARG A 209 12.94 10.83 18.22
C ARG A 209 13.13 11.83 17.10
N LEU A 210 12.22 11.80 16.13
CA LEU A 210 12.19 12.74 15.02
C LEU A 210 10.87 13.51 15.04
N THR A 211 10.89 14.75 14.56
CA THR A 211 9.69 15.56 14.37
C THR A 211 9.67 16.01 12.91
N ALA A 212 8.56 15.76 12.22
CA ALA A 212 8.35 16.23 10.86
C ALA A 212 6.94 16.80 10.73
N GLY A 213 6.87 18.11 10.43
CA GLY A 213 5.62 18.87 10.56
C GLY A 213 5.10 18.83 12.00
N GLU A 214 3.83 18.44 12.17
CA GLU A 214 3.16 18.33 13.47
C GLU A 214 3.25 16.92 14.09
N ARG A 215 3.94 15.97 13.43
CA ARG A 215 3.99 14.57 13.84
C ARG A 215 5.31 14.22 14.50
N ASN A 216 5.20 13.46 15.59
CA ASN A 216 6.34 12.86 16.27
C ASN A 216 6.53 11.42 15.80
N PHE A 217 7.76 11.07 15.47
CA PHE A 217 8.13 9.75 14.99
C PHE A 217 9.13 9.08 15.93
N THR A 218 9.03 7.76 16.04
CA THR A 218 10.04 6.92 16.68
C THR A 218 10.81 6.20 15.57
N ALA A 219 12.13 6.43 15.49
CA ALA A 219 12.96 5.99 14.39
C ALA A 219 14.07 5.03 14.82
N TRP A 220 14.37 4.08 13.95
CA TRP A 220 15.51 3.17 14.03
C TRP A 220 16.34 3.36 12.77
N ALA A 221 17.66 3.27 12.92
CA ALA A 221 18.59 3.55 11.84
C ALA A 221 19.70 2.50 11.73
N VAL A 222 20.26 2.39 10.54
CA VAL A 222 21.43 1.57 10.21
C VAL A 222 22.32 2.32 9.22
N ARG A 223 23.62 1.99 9.18
CA ARG A 223 24.59 2.52 8.22
C ARG A 223 25.08 1.47 7.21
N ASN A 224 24.38 0.35 7.09
CA ASN A 224 24.65 -0.61 6.04
C ASN A 224 24.49 0.05 4.67
N ARG A 225 25.40 -0.22 3.74
CA ARG A 225 25.22 0.14 2.32
C ARG A 225 24.02 -0.62 1.76
N LEU A 226 23.10 0.11 1.13
CA LEU A 226 21.91 -0.43 0.47
C LEU A 226 21.98 -0.06 -1.01
N ASP A 227 21.87 -1.03 -1.90
CA ASP A 227 21.89 -0.86 -3.35
C ASP A 227 20.58 -1.35 -3.99
N THR A 228 20.59 -1.60 -5.30
CA THR A 228 19.40 -2.10 -5.99
C THR A 228 18.98 -3.50 -5.57
N ASP A 229 19.91 -4.28 -5.01
CA ASP A 229 19.75 -5.68 -4.63
C ASP A 229 19.61 -5.90 -3.11
N THR A 230 19.81 -4.83 -2.32
CA THR A 230 19.74 -4.84 -0.85
C THR A 230 18.66 -3.89 -0.33
N SER A 231 17.91 -4.33 0.67
CA SER A 231 16.87 -3.53 1.34
C SER A 231 17.06 -3.51 2.86
N TYR A 232 16.53 -2.46 3.47
CA TYR A 232 16.34 -2.35 4.91
C TYR A 232 14.91 -2.76 5.26
N TYR A 233 14.79 -3.66 6.24
CA TYR A 233 13.56 -4.26 6.70
C TYR A 233 13.28 -3.83 8.12
N VAL A 234 12.06 -3.37 8.39
CA VAL A 234 11.65 -2.96 9.73
C VAL A 234 10.33 -3.64 10.08
N ARG A 235 10.35 -4.42 11.16
CA ARG A 235 9.13 -5.02 11.69
C ARG A 235 8.42 -4.02 12.58
N VAL A 236 7.12 -3.91 12.35
CA VAL A 236 6.25 -3.00 13.08
C VAL A 236 5.09 -3.79 13.66
N THR A 237 4.83 -3.58 14.95
CA THR A 237 3.62 -4.04 15.62
C THR A 237 2.59 -2.92 15.61
N GLY A 238 1.30 -3.28 15.64
CA GLY A 238 0.20 -2.33 15.58
C GLY A 238 -0.03 -1.73 14.19
N CYS A 239 -0.76 -0.61 14.14
CA CYS A 239 -1.14 0.07 12.90
C CYS A 239 -0.63 1.53 12.95
N PRO A 240 0.62 1.81 12.53
CA PRO A 240 1.11 3.18 12.49
C PRO A 240 0.27 4.05 11.56
N GLU A 241 0.06 5.30 11.95
CA GLU A 241 -0.66 6.29 11.16
C GLU A 241 0.16 6.75 9.95
N ALA A 242 1.49 6.78 10.10
CA ALA A 242 2.42 7.14 9.05
C ALA A 242 3.78 6.50 9.25
N ILE A 243 4.50 6.39 8.15
CA ILE A 243 5.92 6.04 8.13
C ILE A 243 6.72 7.21 7.56
N LEU A 244 7.95 7.32 8.02
CA LEU A 244 8.94 8.26 7.52
C LEU A 244 10.21 7.47 7.24
N PHE A 245 10.85 7.73 6.11
CA PHE A 245 12.15 7.16 5.84
C PHE A 245 12.99 8.06 4.94
N LEU A 246 14.30 7.88 5.04
CA LEU A 246 15.30 8.61 4.29
C LEU A 246 16.61 7.83 4.26
N PRO A 247 17.46 8.06 3.24
CA PRO A 247 18.85 7.62 3.28
C PRO A 247 19.54 8.18 4.53
N TYR A 248 20.45 7.40 5.11
CA TYR A 248 21.33 7.93 6.16
C TYR A 248 22.38 8.84 5.50
N ALA A 249 22.36 10.13 5.82
CA ALA A 249 23.37 11.09 5.40
C ALA A 249 24.05 11.70 6.63
N ASP A 250 25.36 11.95 6.51
CA ASP A 250 26.12 12.70 7.53
C ASP A 250 25.92 14.23 7.37
N ASP A 251 25.21 14.66 6.32
CA ASP A 251 24.84 16.05 6.04
C ASP A 251 23.31 16.26 6.05
N ASP A 252 22.87 17.51 6.17
CA ASP A 252 21.46 17.91 6.25
C ASP A 252 20.72 17.90 4.89
N THR A 253 21.24 17.16 3.89
CA THR A 253 20.72 17.21 2.50
C THR A 253 19.78 16.07 2.13
N ALA A 254 19.55 15.10 3.03
CA ALA A 254 18.70 13.95 2.74
C ALA A 254 17.21 14.33 2.65
N GLU A 255 16.62 14.09 1.48
CA GLU A 255 15.18 14.28 1.27
C GLU A 255 14.39 13.25 2.09
N THR A 256 13.47 13.76 2.91
CA THR A 256 12.65 12.92 3.79
C THR A 256 11.36 12.51 3.07
N THR A 257 11.10 11.20 3.01
CA THR A 257 9.82 10.69 2.50
C THR A 257 8.88 10.41 3.66
N ILE A 258 7.66 10.95 3.60
CA ILE A 258 6.58 10.68 4.56
C ILE A 258 5.40 10.05 3.83
N VAL A 259 4.92 8.93 4.34
CA VAL A 259 3.76 8.21 3.79
C VAL A 259 2.70 8.07 4.88
N ALA A 260 1.53 8.67 4.67
CA ALA A 260 0.38 8.46 5.54
C ALA A 260 -0.30 7.12 5.20
N LEU A 261 -0.41 6.24 6.19
CA LEU A 261 -1.01 4.91 6.02
C LEU A 261 -2.50 4.94 6.33
N ALA A 262 -2.92 5.80 7.26
CA ALA A 262 -4.31 6.03 7.63
C ALA A 262 -4.68 7.52 7.57
#